data_AF-A0A969P2P2-F1
#
_entry.id   AF-A0A969P2P2-F1
#
_cell.length_a   1.000
_cell.length_b   1.000
_cell.length_c   1.000
_cell.angle_alpha   90.00
_cell.angle_beta   90.00
_cell.angle_gamma   90.00
#
_symmetry.space_group_name_H-M   'P 1'
#
loop_
_entity.id
_entity.type
_entity.pdbx_description
1 polymer ?
#
loop_
_entity_poly.entity_id
_entity_poly.type
_entity_poly.pdbx_seq_one_letter_code
_entity_poly.pdbx_strand_id
1 'polypeptide(L)'
;MAYRSSRTILLLLSLVFIMVTALSQHQSLAQEDDKLCFTETRYCIEGPIRDFWELNGGLPVFGLPITRQQPERIESRTLEVQWFERNRLEVHPDNPPPYDVMIGRLGADVLSAK
;
A
#
# COMPACT_ATOMS: atom_id res chain seq x y z
N MET A 1 0.04 -48.72 40.62
CA MET A 1 -0.48 -48.35 39.28
C MET A 1 -0.69 -46.84 39.22
N ALA A 2 0.31 -46.03 38.83
CA ALA A 2 0.12 -44.56 38.71
C ALA A 2 1.03 -43.86 37.67
N TYR A 3 1.84 -44.60 36.89
CA TYR A 3 2.88 -44.00 36.02
C TYR A 3 2.55 -44.00 34.52
N ARG A 4 1.56 -44.78 34.05
CA ARG A 4 1.18 -44.86 32.63
C ARG A 4 0.40 -43.63 32.13
N SER A 5 -0.39 -42.98 33.00
CA SER A 5 -1.21 -41.81 32.64
C SER A 5 -0.37 -40.52 32.52
N SER A 6 0.72 -40.40 33.30
CA SER A 6 1.61 -39.22 33.27
C SER A 6 2.34 -39.09 31.93
N ARG A 7 2.79 -40.21 31.35
CA ARG A 7 3.46 -40.22 30.03
C ARG A 7 2.53 -39.79 28.89
N THR A 8 1.27 -40.22 28.91
CA THR A 8 0.28 -39.82 27.90
C THR A 8 -0.10 -38.34 28.03
N ILE A 9 -0.20 -37.81 29.26
CA ILE A 9 -0.49 -36.39 29.49
C ILE A 9 0.68 -35.52 29.00
N LEU A 10 1.92 -35.91 29.29
CA LEU A 10 3.12 -35.20 28.84
C LEU A 10 3.24 -35.17 27.30
N LEU A 11 2.89 -36.28 26.62
CA LEU A 11 2.89 -36.33 25.16
C LEU A 11 1.78 -35.49 24.53
N LEU A 12 0.60 -35.42 25.15
CA LEU A 12 -0.48 -34.54 24.68
C LEU A 12 -0.13 -33.06 24.89
N LEU A 13 0.48 -32.72 26.03
CA LEU A 13 0.92 -31.35 26.31
C LEU A 13 2.03 -30.90 25.35
N SER A 14 2.98 -31.77 25.00
CA SER A 14 4.01 -31.44 24.00
C SER A 14 3.43 -31.29 22.59
N LEU A 15 2.44 -32.10 22.21
CA LEU A 15 1.77 -32.00 20.91
C LEU A 15 0.94 -30.71 20.79
N VAL A 16 0.23 -30.34 21.86
CA VAL A 16 -0.51 -29.08 21.94
C VAL A 16 0.47 -27.89 21.90
N PHE A 17 1.59 -27.96 22.61
CA PHE A 17 2.61 -26.91 22.57
C PHE A 17 3.22 -26.74 21.17
N ILE A 18 3.54 -27.83 20.47
CA ILE A 18 4.04 -27.81 19.08
C ILE A 18 2.97 -27.24 18.12
N MET A 19 1.70 -27.57 18.33
CA MET A 19 0.61 -27.01 17.52
C MET A 19 0.45 -25.50 17.76
N VAL A 20 0.51 -25.05 19.02
CA VAL A 20 0.43 -23.63 19.40
C VAL A 20 1.61 -22.82 18.85
N THR A 21 2.83 -23.37 18.85
CA THR A 21 4.00 -22.69 18.27
C THR A 21 3.94 -22.63 16.74
N ALA A 22 3.42 -23.67 16.06
CA ALA A 22 3.26 -23.67 14.60
C ALA A 22 2.20 -22.66 14.11
N LEU A 23 1.13 -22.43 14.88
CA LEU A 23 0.15 -21.37 14.58
C LEU A 23 0.75 -19.96 14.74
N SER A 24 1.75 -19.79 15.61
CA SER A 24 2.38 -18.48 15.88
C SER A 24 3.40 -18.05 14.81
N GLN A 25 3.85 -18.97 13.95
CA GLN A 25 4.86 -18.71 12.91
C GLN A 25 4.28 -18.14 11.60
N HIS A 26 2.95 -18.01 11.48
CA HIS A 26 2.31 -17.36 10.33
C HIS A 26 2.20 -15.84 10.51
N GLN A 27 3.13 -15.23 11.25
CA GLN A 27 3.24 -13.78 11.33
C GLN A 27 3.97 -13.26 10.07
N SER A 28 3.16 -12.90 9.07
CA SER A 28 3.38 -11.80 8.13
C SER A 28 4.58 -11.89 7.17
N LEU A 29 4.43 -12.62 6.05
CA LEU A 29 5.25 -12.46 4.84
C LEU A 29 4.56 -11.61 3.76
N ALA A 30 3.76 -10.62 4.16
CA ALA A 30 3.19 -9.66 3.24
C ALA A 30 3.56 -8.26 3.73
N GLN A 31 4.17 -7.49 2.83
CA GLN A 31 4.39 -6.04 2.93
C GLN A 31 5.74 -5.58 3.52
N GLU A 32 6.84 -5.87 2.83
CA GLU A 32 8.06 -5.03 2.95
C GLU A 32 8.56 -4.45 1.61
N ASP A 33 7.94 -4.76 0.48
CA ASP A 33 8.41 -4.26 -0.84
C ASP A 33 7.28 -3.66 -1.71
N ASP A 34 6.31 -2.99 -1.07
CA ASP A 34 5.21 -2.30 -1.77
C ASP A 34 5.46 -0.79 -1.93
N LYS A 35 6.61 -0.30 -1.47
CA LYS A 35 6.90 1.13 -1.34
C LYS A 35 8.22 1.50 -1.99
N LEU A 36 8.18 2.45 -2.92
CA LEU A 36 9.37 3.05 -3.53
C LEU A 36 9.64 4.42 -2.92
N CYS A 37 10.74 4.56 -2.19
CA CYS A 37 11.13 5.80 -1.49
C CYS A 37 12.26 6.54 -2.20
N PHE A 38 12.15 7.87 -2.27
CA PHE A 38 13.11 8.75 -2.91
C PHE A 38 13.86 9.58 -1.86
N THR A 39 15.19 9.54 -1.90
CA THR A 39 16.02 10.21 -0.87
C THR A 39 15.99 11.73 -1.04
N GLU A 40 15.86 12.20 -2.27
CA GLU A 40 15.85 13.60 -2.68
C GLU A 40 14.69 14.37 -2.05
N THR A 41 13.50 13.77 -2.04
CA THR A 41 12.29 14.41 -1.52
C THR A 41 11.84 13.84 -0.17
N ARG A 42 12.40 12.69 0.23
CA ARG A 42 12.00 11.91 1.43
C ARG A 42 10.55 11.44 1.39
N TYR A 43 9.93 11.49 0.21
CA TYR A 43 8.62 10.91 -0.02
C TYR A 43 8.74 9.56 -0.70
N CYS A 44 7.68 8.78 -0.57
CA CYS A 44 7.58 7.46 -1.14
C CYS A 44 6.25 7.32 -1.87
N ILE A 45 6.21 6.42 -2.83
CA ILE A 45 5.01 6.02 -3.56
C ILE A 45 4.71 4.56 -3.23
N GLU A 46 3.43 4.21 -3.11
CA GLU A 46 2.97 2.85 -2.77
C GLU A 46 1.62 2.54 -3.41
N GLY A 47 1.25 1.26 -3.44
CA GLY A 47 -0.04 0.79 -3.94
C GLY A 47 -0.36 1.22 -5.39
N PRO A 48 -1.63 1.52 -5.72
CA PRO A 48 -2.04 1.82 -7.09
C PRO A 48 -1.29 3.01 -7.73
N ILE A 49 -0.89 4.01 -6.93
CA ILE A 49 -0.12 5.15 -7.42
C ILE A 49 1.27 4.71 -7.88
N ARG A 50 1.94 3.84 -7.12
CA ARG A 50 3.24 3.27 -7.51
C ARG A 50 3.10 2.49 -8.80
N ASP A 51 2.13 1.57 -8.86
CA ASP A 51 1.91 0.73 -10.04
C ASP A 51 1.66 1.58 -11.30
N PHE A 52 0.80 2.60 -11.18
CA PHE A 52 0.54 3.52 -12.28
C PHE A 52 1.79 4.30 -12.68
N TRP A 53 2.56 4.83 -11.71
CA TRP A 53 3.78 5.57 -11.97
C TRP A 53 4.81 4.71 -12.72
N GLU A 54 5.04 3.47 -12.29
CA GLU A 54 5.99 2.53 -12.90
C GLU A 54 5.56 2.14 -14.33
N LEU A 55 4.28 1.83 -14.53
CA LEU A 55 3.75 1.39 -15.82
C LEU A 55 3.65 2.52 -16.86
N ASN A 56 3.55 3.78 -16.43
CA ASN A 56 3.33 4.94 -17.31
C ASN A 56 4.57 5.83 -17.51
N GLY A 57 5.76 5.25 -17.33
CA GLY A 57 7.03 5.88 -17.70
C GLY A 57 7.81 6.54 -16.56
N GLY A 58 7.31 6.46 -15.32
CA GLY A 58 8.04 6.76 -14.10
C GLY A 58 8.67 8.16 -14.06
N LEU A 59 9.92 8.21 -13.59
CA LEU A 59 10.65 9.44 -13.30
C LEU A 59 10.73 10.39 -14.53
N PRO A 60 11.04 9.92 -15.76
CA PRO A 60 11.01 10.76 -16.96
C PRO A 60 9.67 11.42 -17.29
N VAL A 61 8.53 10.89 -16.81
CA VAL A 61 7.20 11.42 -17.12
C VAL A 61 6.68 12.27 -15.96
N PHE A 62 6.64 11.69 -14.76
CA PHE A 62 6.00 12.31 -13.60
C PHE A 62 6.96 13.13 -12.73
N GLY A 63 8.25 12.78 -12.74
CA GLY A 63 9.24 13.31 -11.80
C GLY A 63 9.15 12.65 -10.42
N LEU A 64 9.81 13.29 -9.44
CA LEU A 64 9.85 12.83 -8.05
C LEU A 64 8.53 13.15 -7.33
N PRO A 65 8.11 12.34 -6.33
CA PRO A 65 7.00 12.72 -5.47
C PRO A 65 7.38 13.92 -4.61
N ILE A 66 6.51 14.92 -4.51
CA ILE A 66 6.72 16.15 -3.72
C ILE A 66 5.77 16.24 -2.51
N THR A 67 4.87 15.27 -2.37
CA THR A 67 4.04 15.09 -1.18
C THR A 67 4.01 13.61 -0.77
N ARG A 68 3.50 13.37 0.44
CA ARG A 68 2.94 12.05 0.81
C ARG A 68 1.63 11.82 0.05
N GLN A 69 1.24 10.56 -0.09
CA GLN A 69 -0.13 10.22 -0.47
C GLN A 69 -1.09 10.67 0.64
N GLN A 70 -2.17 11.36 0.26
CA GLN A 70 -3.13 11.96 1.19
C GLN A 70 -4.49 12.21 0.53
N PRO A 71 -5.58 12.27 1.31
CA PRO A 71 -6.89 12.62 0.79
C PRO A 71 -6.95 14.11 0.42
N GLU A 72 -7.42 14.42 -0.78
CA GLU A 72 -7.67 15.80 -1.23
C GLU A 72 -9.06 15.94 -1.84
N ARG A 73 -9.65 17.14 -1.73
CA ARG A 73 -10.93 17.45 -2.36
C ARG A 73 -10.69 17.86 -3.82
N ILE A 74 -11.06 16.99 -4.75
CA ILE A 74 -11.02 17.24 -6.19
C ILE A 74 -12.45 17.34 -6.70
N GLU A 75 -12.81 18.49 -7.27
CA GLU A 75 -14.20 18.81 -7.65
C GLU A 75 -15.16 18.58 -6.45
N SER A 76 -16.10 17.62 -6.58
CA SER A 76 -17.08 17.27 -5.55
C SER A 76 -16.72 16.01 -4.74
N ARG A 77 -15.53 15.42 -4.96
CA ARG A 77 -15.12 14.15 -4.35
C ARG A 77 -13.83 14.28 -3.54
N THR A 78 -13.72 13.51 -2.46
CA THR A 78 -12.45 13.32 -1.77
C THR A 78 -11.78 12.10 -2.36
N LEU A 79 -10.58 12.27 -2.91
CA LEU A 79 -9.80 11.20 -3.54
C LEU A 79 -8.45 11.06 -2.82
N GLU A 80 -7.89 9.85 -2.82
CA GLU A 80 -6.49 9.66 -2.45
C GLU A 80 -5.61 10.20 -3.57
N VAL A 81 -4.69 11.09 -3.21
CA VAL A 81 -3.90 11.88 -4.15
C VAL A 81 -2.44 11.88 -3.75
N GLN A 82 -1.56 11.94 -4.74
CA GLN A 82 -0.17 12.30 -4.53
C GLN A 82 0.32 13.26 -5.62
N TRP A 83 1.05 14.28 -5.20
CA TRP A 83 1.67 15.25 -6.09
C TRP A 83 3.09 14.84 -6.43
N PHE A 84 3.42 14.99 -7.71
CA PHE A 84 4.74 14.83 -8.28
C PHE A 84 5.19 16.15 -8.90
N GLU A 85 6.46 16.27 -9.25
CA GLU A 85 7.03 17.49 -9.83
C GLU A 85 6.26 17.97 -11.08
N ARG A 86 5.60 17.07 -11.82
CA ARG A 86 4.99 17.40 -13.11
C ARG A 86 3.49 17.14 -13.18
N ASN A 87 2.95 16.33 -12.28
CA ASN A 87 1.56 15.90 -12.32
C ASN A 87 1.02 15.59 -10.92
N ARG A 88 -0.32 15.59 -10.80
CA ARG A 88 -1.05 15.00 -9.68
C ARG A 88 -1.58 13.65 -10.14
N LEU A 89 -1.41 12.60 -9.34
CA LEU A 89 -2.07 11.31 -9.54
C LEU A 89 -3.23 11.17 -8.56
N GLU A 90 -4.37 10.70 -9.06
CA GLU A 90 -5.64 10.61 -8.35
C GLU A 90 -6.16 9.18 -8.40
N VAL A 91 -6.50 8.60 -7.24
CA VAL A 91 -7.11 7.27 -7.16
C VAL A 91 -8.63 7.41 -7.23
N HIS A 92 -9.23 6.79 -8.24
CA HIS A 92 -10.67 6.75 -8.50
C HIS A 92 -11.22 5.33 -8.27
N PRO A 93 -11.54 4.94 -7.02
CA PRO A 93 -11.93 3.57 -6.69
C PRO A 93 -13.24 3.11 -7.35
N ASP A 94 -14.07 4.05 -7.81
CA ASP A 94 -15.33 3.75 -8.51
C ASP A 94 -15.11 3.39 -9.99
N ASN A 95 -13.90 3.61 -10.52
CA ASN A 95 -13.56 3.28 -11.90
C ASN A 95 -12.94 1.88 -11.97
N PRO A 96 -13.26 1.07 -12.99
CA PRO A 96 -12.55 -0.18 -13.22
C PRO A 96 -11.12 0.08 -13.72
N PRO A 97 -10.15 -0.80 -13.42
CA PRO A 97 -8.84 -0.77 -14.06
C PRO A 97 -8.95 -0.78 -15.59
N PRO A 98 -8.07 -0.05 -16.31
CA PRO A 98 -6.92 0.70 -15.82
C PRO A 98 -7.22 2.19 -15.50
N TYR A 99 -8.49 2.56 -15.30
CA TYR A 99 -8.93 3.95 -15.09
C TYR A 99 -9.12 4.32 -13.61
N ASP A 100 -8.70 3.43 -12.72
CA ASP A 100 -8.72 3.57 -11.27
C ASP A 100 -7.59 4.47 -10.74
N VAL A 101 -6.60 4.79 -11.56
CA VAL A 101 -5.64 5.88 -11.32
C VAL A 101 -5.60 6.82 -12.53
N MET A 102 -5.73 8.12 -12.30
CA MET A 102 -5.78 9.12 -13.36
C MET A 102 -4.84 10.29 -13.08
N ILE A 103 -4.39 10.96 -14.15
CA ILE A 103 -3.65 12.22 -14.05
C ILE A 103 -4.66 13.36 -13.82
N GLY A 104 -4.40 14.17 -12.80
CA GLY A 104 -5.25 15.29 -12.44
C GLY A 104 -5.37 16.33 -13.54
N ARG A 105 -6.58 16.89 -13.68
CA ARG A 105 -6.93 17.87 -14.72
C ARG A 105 -6.48 19.29 -14.35
N LEU A 106 -5.19 19.46 -14.04
CA LEU A 106 -4.63 20.70 -13.48
C LEU A 106 -4.94 21.96 -14.32
N GLY A 107 -5.02 21.85 -15.65
CA GLY A 107 -5.43 22.97 -16.51
C GLY A 107 -6.88 23.41 -16.31
N ALA A 108 -7.80 22.48 -16.06
CA ALA A 108 -9.20 22.78 -15.77
C ALA A 108 -9.34 23.42 -14.37
N ASP A 109 -8.54 22.95 -13.40
CA ASP A 109 -8.49 23.51 -12.04
C ASP A 109 -8.08 24.99 -12.11
N VAL A 110 -7.02 25.31 -12.85
CA VAL A 110 -6.53 26.69 -13.04
C VAL A 110 -7.58 27.58 -13.71
N LEU A 111 -8.28 27.07 -14.73
CA LEU A 111 -9.34 27.84 -15.42
C LEU A 111 -10.55 28.11 -14.52
N SER A 112 -10.88 27.18 -13.63
CA SER A 112 -12.05 27.30 -12.74
C SER A 112 -11.79 28.20 -11.53
N ALA A 113 -10.52 28.46 -11.20
CA ALA A 113 -10.11 29.32 -10.10
C ALA A 113 -10.09 30.83 -10.45
N LYS A 114 -10.39 31.19 -11.70
CA LYS A 114 -10.40 32.56 -12.19
C LYS A 114 -11.82 33.14 -12.25
#